data_AF-A0A353DVR6-F1
#
_entry.id   AF-A0A353DVR6-F1
#
_cell.length_a   1.000
_cell.length_b   1.000
_cell.length_c   1.000
_cell.angle_alpha   90.00
_cell.angle_beta   90.00
_cell.angle_gamma   90.00
#
_symmetry.space_group_name_H-M   'P 1'
#
loop_
_entity.id
_entity.type
_entity.pdbx_description
1 polymer ?
#
loop_
_entity_poly.entity_id
_entity_poly.type
_entity_poly.pdbx_seq_one_letter_code
_entity_poly.pdbx_strand_id
1 'polypeptide(L)'
;MSLRRVLGWIWAIVGRVLLYGTACLVIAFLFVRQEWEQRGRSWQGRGRGGGGWRGDREPAERVIPAVNHAYDEALRQQKEQYPLQICLVDGKPLDAFGQPLDYNHQGLLVRLCCEDCLVVFRGEPMHYSKSLLQASLISNPVQGPPASGVD
;
A
#
# COMPACT_ATOMS: atom_id res chain seq x y z
N MET A 1 2.57 -74.74 -7.69
CA MET A 1 2.37 -73.45 -8.38
C MET A 1 3.30 -73.36 -9.57
N SER A 2 2.81 -73.15 -10.80
CA SER A 2 3.67 -73.10 -11.99
C SER A 2 4.59 -71.87 -11.98
N LEU A 3 5.90 -72.07 -12.05
CA LEU A 3 6.94 -71.02 -12.02
C LEU A 3 6.68 -69.85 -12.98
N ARG A 4 6.06 -70.13 -14.14
CA ARG A 4 5.65 -69.15 -15.15
C ARG A 4 4.59 -68.15 -14.66
N ARG A 5 3.68 -68.58 -13.77
CA ARG A 5 2.67 -67.69 -13.16
C ARG A 5 3.28 -66.77 -12.11
N VAL A 6 4.25 -67.27 -11.33
CA VAL A 6 4.97 -66.46 -10.32
C VAL A 6 5.84 -65.41 -11.01
N LEU A 7 6.58 -65.80 -12.08
CA LEU A 7 7.30 -64.83 -12.91
C LEU A 7 6.35 -63.77 -13.49
N GLY A 8 5.21 -64.17 -14.05
CA GLY A 8 4.22 -63.22 -14.59
C GLY A 8 3.72 -62.21 -13.56
N TRP A 9 3.50 -62.64 -12.31
CA TRP A 9 3.10 -61.75 -11.21
C TRP A 9 4.22 -60.79 -10.80
N ILE A 10 5.46 -61.26 -10.75
CA ILE A 10 6.62 -60.41 -10.46
C ILE A 10 6.79 -59.34 -11.55
N TRP A 11 6.70 -59.72 -12.82
CA TRP A 11 6.77 -58.77 -13.94
C TRP A 11 5.62 -57.75 -13.92
N ALA A 12 4.41 -58.15 -13.49
CA ALA A 12 3.28 -57.23 -13.34
C ALA A 12 3.47 -56.23 -12.18
N ILE A 13 4.06 -56.66 -11.07
CA ILE A 13 4.38 -55.78 -9.93
C ILE A 13 5.49 -54.81 -10.31
N VAL A 14 6.57 -55.31 -10.92
CA VAL A 14 7.68 -54.49 -11.40
C VAL A 14 7.20 -53.45 -12.41
N GLY A 15 6.31 -53.84 -13.35
CA GLY A 15 5.71 -52.91 -14.31
C GLY A 15 4.87 -51.81 -13.65
N ARG A 16 4.07 -52.14 -12.63
CA ARG A 16 3.29 -51.14 -11.88
C ARG A 16 4.19 -50.19 -11.09
N VAL A 17 5.23 -50.69 -10.43
CA VAL A 17 6.18 -49.86 -9.68
C VAL A 17 6.94 -48.90 -10.62
N LEU A 18 7.36 -49.37 -11.81
CA LEU A 18 7.96 -48.51 -12.83
C LEU A 18 6.99 -47.44 -13.35
N LEU A 19 5.73 -47.79 -13.56
CA LEU A 19 4.70 -46.86 -14.03
C LEU A 19 4.39 -45.79 -12.98
N TYR A 20 4.19 -46.17 -11.72
CA TYR A 20 3.95 -45.21 -10.63
C TYR A 20 5.21 -44.40 -10.31
N GLY A 21 6.40 -45.00 -10.38
CA GLY A 21 7.66 -44.30 -10.15
C GLY A 21 7.92 -43.22 -11.20
N THR A 22 7.73 -43.54 -12.48
CA THR A 22 7.87 -42.56 -13.57
C THR A 22 6.80 -41.47 -13.49
N ALA A 23 5.54 -41.82 -13.15
CA ALA A 23 4.48 -40.84 -12.92
C ALA A 23 4.79 -39.89 -11.74
N CYS A 24 5.29 -40.40 -10.61
CA CYS A 24 5.70 -39.57 -9.47
C CYS A 24 6.86 -38.63 -9.82
N LEU A 25 7.86 -39.09 -10.58
CA LEU A 25 8.96 -38.24 -11.03
C LEU A 25 8.49 -37.13 -11.98
N VAL A 26 7.57 -37.44 -12.90
CA VAL A 26 6.97 -36.43 -13.79
C VAL A 26 6.14 -35.42 -12.98
N ILE A 27 5.32 -35.86 -12.04
CA ILE A 27 4.53 -34.96 -11.18
C ILE A 27 5.44 -34.09 -10.33
N ALA A 28 6.49 -34.64 -9.72
CA ALA A 28 7.46 -33.87 -8.95
C ALA A 28 8.21 -32.86 -9.83
N PHE A 29 8.60 -33.25 -11.04
CA PHE A 29 9.24 -32.35 -12.01
C PHE A 29 8.31 -31.22 -12.46
N LEU A 30 7.03 -31.53 -12.70
CA LEU A 30 6.01 -30.53 -13.01
C LEU A 30 5.75 -29.62 -11.81
N PHE A 31 5.70 -30.14 -10.59
CA PHE A 31 5.51 -29.33 -9.38
C PHE A 31 6.70 -28.40 -9.15
N VAL A 32 7.93 -28.90 -9.31
CA VAL A 32 9.15 -28.07 -9.29
C VAL A 32 9.06 -27.00 -10.39
N ARG A 33 8.75 -27.36 -11.65
CA ARG A 33 8.57 -26.37 -12.72
C ARG A 33 7.50 -25.33 -12.42
N GLN A 34 6.35 -25.75 -11.89
CA GLN A 34 5.26 -24.85 -11.51
C GLN A 34 5.67 -23.95 -10.34
N GLU A 35 6.44 -24.44 -9.38
CA GLU A 35 6.89 -23.64 -8.25
C GLU A 35 7.97 -22.62 -8.66
N TRP A 36 8.76 -22.91 -9.69
CA TRP A 36 9.62 -21.92 -10.35
C TRP A 36 8.81 -20.82 -11.06
N GLU A 37 7.67 -21.14 -11.69
CA GLU A 37 6.76 -20.15 -12.27
C GLU A 37 5.99 -19.33 -11.22
N GLN A 38 5.56 -19.97 -10.12
CA GLN A 38 4.90 -19.31 -8.99
C GLN A 38 5.88 -18.39 -8.23
N ARG A 39 7.12 -18.83 -7.97
CA ARG A 39 8.19 -17.99 -7.42
C ARG A 39 8.62 -16.90 -8.41
N GLY A 40 8.53 -17.12 -9.72
CA GLY A 40 8.73 -16.08 -10.72
C GLY A 40 7.66 -14.98 -10.69
N ARG A 41 6.41 -15.30 -10.34
CA ARG A 41 5.35 -14.29 -10.15
C ARG A 41 5.45 -13.54 -8.82
N SER A 42 5.97 -14.16 -7.75
CA SER A 42 6.25 -13.46 -6.48
C SER A 42 7.46 -12.54 -6.54
N TRP A 43 8.35 -12.70 -7.54
CA TRP A 43 9.48 -11.80 -7.83
C TRP A 43 9.26 -10.85 -9.02
N GLN A 44 8.16 -10.98 -9.79
CA GLN A 44 7.80 -10.00 -10.83
C GLN A 44 7.35 -8.63 -10.30
N GLY A 45 7.33 -8.45 -8.97
CA GLY A 45 7.25 -7.14 -8.31
C GLY A 45 8.59 -6.61 -7.79
N ARG A 46 9.73 -7.30 -7.99
CA ARG A 46 11.01 -6.88 -7.42
C ARG A 46 12.19 -7.25 -8.33
N GLY A 47 12.61 -6.31 -9.16
CA GLY A 47 14.01 -6.22 -9.59
C GLY A 47 14.36 -6.84 -10.95
N ARG A 48 13.90 -6.23 -12.04
CA ARG A 48 14.75 -6.06 -13.24
C ARG A 48 14.89 -4.56 -13.55
N GLY A 49 15.34 -3.80 -12.56
CA GLY A 49 15.78 -2.42 -12.71
C GLY A 49 17.24 -2.39 -13.12
N GLY A 50 17.50 -2.66 -14.40
CA GLY A 50 18.75 -2.29 -15.03
C GLY A 50 18.67 -0.84 -15.49
N GLY A 51 19.52 0.02 -14.93
CA GLY A 51 19.93 1.28 -15.51
C GLY A 51 18.89 2.40 -15.58
N GLY A 52 19.02 3.39 -14.69
CA GLY A 52 18.41 4.69 -14.91
C GLY A 52 18.24 5.51 -13.64
N TRP A 53 19.30 6.18 -13.20
CA TRP A 53 19.12 7.43 -12.46
C TRP A 53 18.52 8.46 -13.43
N ARG A 54 17.19 8.49 -13.54
CA ARG A 54 16.44 9.63 -14.05
C ARG A 54 15.66 10.19 -12.87
N GLY A 55 15.85 11.50 -12.65
CA GLY A 55 15.33 12.24 -11.51
C GLY A 55 13.83 12.43 -11.56
N ASP A 56 13.12 11.31 -11.45
CA ASP A 56 11.68 11.27 -11.24
C ASP A 56 11.52 10.92 -9.76
N ARG A 57 11.64 11.92 -8.89
CA ARG A 57 11.15 11.78 -7.52
C ARG A 57 9.66 11.46 -7.67
N GLU A 58 9.29 10.21 -7.45
CA GLU A 58 7.90 9.81 -7.29
C GLU A 58 7.26 10.79 -6.29
N PRO A 59 6.21 11.55 -6.67
CA PRO A 59 5.45 12.32 -5.69
C PRO A 59 4.95 11.35 -4.63
N ALA A 60 4.79 11.83 -3.40
CA ALA A 60 4.51 11.07 -2.18
C ALA A 60 3.18 10.26 -2.15
N GLU A 61 2.84 9.55 -3.22
CA GLU A 61 1.65 8.74 -3.45
C GLU A 61 1.84 7.30 -2.95
N ARG A 62 2.44 7.12 -1.76
CA ARG A 62 2.38 5.84 -1.07
C ARG A 62 2.51 5.93 0.45
N VAL A 63 1.73 6.81 1.07
CA VAL A 63 1.15 6.54 2.41
C VAL A 63 -0.24 7.20 2.51
N ILE A 64 -1.14 6.90 1.58
CA ILE A 64 -2.57 7.12 1.80
C ILE A 64 -3.18 5.73 1.90
N PRO A 65 -3.61 5.27 3.09
CA PRO A 65 -4.28 3.98 3.23
C PRO A 65 -5.54 3.96 2.36
N ALA A 66 -5.84 2.79 1.81
CA ALA A 66 -6.94 2.57 0.89
C ALA A 66 -8.22 3.29 1.31
N VAL A 67 -8.77 4.02 0.34
CA VAL A 67 -9.97 4.83 0.38
C VAL A 67 -11.13 4.10 1.06
N ASN A 68 -11.48 4.55 2.27
CA ASN A 68 -12.86 4.47 2.74
C ASN A 68 -13.54 5.68 2.10
N HIS A 69 -14.54 5.53 1.23
CA HIS A 69 -15.13 6.66 0.47
C HIS A 69 -15.54 7.87 1.34
N ALA A 70 -15.97 7.63 2.59
CA ALA A 70 -16.28 8.69 3.56
C ALA A 70 -15.06 9.54 4.00
N TYR A 71 -13.86 8.95 3.98
CA TYR A 71 -12.61 9.61 4.33
C TYR A 71 -12.20 10.65 3.27
N ASP A 72 -12.38 10.31 1.99
CA ASP A 72 -12.00 11.17 0.87
C ASP A 72 -12.95 12.37 0.71
N GLU A 73 -14.26 12.17 0.90
CA GLU A 73 -15.25 13.25 0.78
C GLU A 73 -15.09 14.30 1.87
N ALA A 74 -14.90 13.88 3.12
CA ALA A 74 -14.66 14.78 4.25
C ALA A 74 -13.38 15.60 4.04
N LEU A 75 -12.29 14.99 3.54
CA LEU A 75 -11.07 15.72 3.19
C LEU A 75 -11.27 16.69 2.03
N ARG A 76 -12.09 16.34 1.02
CA ARG A 76 -12.42 17.25 -0.10
C ARG A 76 -13.20 18.46 0.39
N GLN A 77 -14.18 18.26 1.28
CA GLN A 77 -14.90 19.36 1.92
C GLN A 77 -13.97 20.24 2.76
N GLN A 78 -13.07 19.63 3.56
CA GLN A 78 -12.04 20.37 4.31
C GLN A 78 -11.08 21.13 3.39
N LYS A 79 -10.78 20.60 2.19
CA LYS A 79 -9.96 21.26 1.17
C LYS A 79 -10.65 22.48 0.59
N GLU A 80 -11.95 22.38 0.34
CA GLU A 80 -12.78 23.48 -0.18
C GLU A 80 -13.00 24.57 0.89
N GLN A 81 -13.16 24.17 2.17
CA GLN A 81 -13.40 25.05 3.31
C GLN A 81 -12.15 25.31 4.15
N TYR A 82 -10.97 25.25 3.54
CA TYR A 82 -9.72 25.32 4.27
C TYR A 82 -9.52 26.73 4.88
N PRO A 83 -9.30 26.86 6.20
CA PRO A 83 -9.36 28.15 6.90
C PRO A 83 -8.18 29.09 6.61
N LEU A 84 -7.08 28.58 6.04
CA LEU A 84 -5.81 29.30 5.93
C LEU A 84 -5.35 29.38 4.48
N GLN A 85 -5.03 30.58 4.01
CA GLN A 85 -4.37 30.79 2.71
C GLN A 85 -2.83 30.82 2.83
N ILE A 86 -2.32 30.73 4.06
CA ILE A 86 -0.90 30.74 4.38
C ILE A 86 -0.46 29.38 4.94
N CYS A 87 0.81 29.06 4.76
CA CYS A 87 1.44 27.88 5.31
C CYS A 87 1.63 28.03 6.82
N LEU A 88 1.27 26.98 7.55
CA LEU A 88 1.33 26.91 9.01
C LEU A 88 2.74 26.99 9.58
N VAL A 89 3.74 26.59 8.79
CA VAL A 89 5.12 26.43 9.25
C VAL A 89 5.91 27.72 9.08
N ASP A 90 5.88 28.29 7.86
CA ASP A 90 6.72 29.44 7.51
C ASP A 90 5.91 30.73 7.29
N GLY A 91 4.58 30.68 7.37
CA GLY A 91 3.70 31.84 7.20
C GLY A 91 3.61 32.38 5.77
N LYS A 92 4.22 31.70 4.78
CA LYS A 92 4.16 32.11 3.37
C LYS A 92 2.84 31.72 2.71
N PRO A 93 2.44 32.36 1.60
CA PRO A 93 1.24 31.94 0.89
C PRO A 93 1.41 30.52 0.34
N LEU A 94 0.32 29.74 0.34
CA LEU A 94 0.35 28.32 -0.01
C LEU A 94 0.75 28.04 -1.47
N ASP A 95 0.50 29.01 -2.36
CA ASP A 95 0.85 29.01 -3.77
C ASP A 95 2.25 29.60 -4.05
N ALA A 96 3.02 29.98 -3.03
CA ALA A 96 4.35 30.57 -3.18
C ALA A 96 5.31 29.72 -4.03
N PHE A 97 5.16 28.39 -3.98
CA PHE A 97 6.00 27.42 -4.68
C PHE A 97 5.22 26.62 -5.74
N GLY A 98 4.05 27.14 -6.17
CA GLY A 98 3.21 26.49 -7.18
C GLY A 98 2.08 25.69 -6.55
N GLN A 99 2.20 24.36 -6.51
CA GLN A 99 1.14 23.50 -5.99
C GLN A 99 1.33 23.22 -4.49
N PRO A 100 0.32 23.52 -3.66
CA PRO A 100 0.40 23.23 -2.24
C PRO A 100 0.31 21.72 -1.99
N LEU A 101 1.02 21.27 -0.96
CA LEU A 101 1.06 19.88 -0.53
C LEU A 101 -0.05 19.60 0.47
N ASP A 102 -0.96 18.68 0.13
CA ASP A 102 -2.03 18.22 0.99
C ASP A 102 -1.56 16.98 1.78
N TYR A 103 -1.55 17.07 3.11
CA TYR A 103 -1.16 15.99 4.02
C TYR A 103 -2.30 15.70 5.00
N ASN A 104 -2.62 14.42 5.16
CA ASN A 104 -3.55 13.98 6.19
C ASN A 104 -2.80 13.75 7.51
N HIS A 105 -3.18 14.51 8.54
CA HIS A 105 -2.78 14.25 9.91
C HIS A 105 -3.97 13.81 10.76
N GLN A 106 -4.11 12.50 11.02
CA GLN A 106 -5.14 11.94 11.92
C GLN A 106 -6.59 12.31 11.54
N GLY A 107 -6.90 12.44 10.25
CA GLY A 107 -8.24 12.85 9.79
C GLY A 107 -8.42 14.36 9.62
N LEU A 108 -7.36 15.13 9.83
CA LEU A 108 -7.32 16.57 9.59
C LEU A 108 -6.48 16.85 8.34
N LEU A 109 -7.07 17.54 7.37
CA LEU A 109 -6.33 18.05 6.22
C LEU A 109 -5.35 19.15 6.66
N VAL A 110 -4.07 18.99 6.33
CA VAL A 110 -3.02 19.97 6.54
C VAL A 110 -2.43 20.33 5.18
N ARG A 111 -2.51 21.62 4.81
CA ARG A 111 -1.94 22.13 3.55
C ARG A 111 -0.67 22.90 3.82
N LEU A 112 0.38 22.60 3.06
CA LEU A 112 1.71 23.19 3.20
C LEU A 112 2.20 23.75 1.87
N CYS A 113 3.09 24.74 1.90
CA CYS A 113 3.62 25.35 0.68
C CYS A 113 4.75 24.53 0.02
N CYS A 114 5.43 23.65 0.75
CA CYS A 114 6.52 22.82 0.23
C CYS A 114 6.79 21.56 1.07
N GLU A 115 7.63 20.65 0.56
CA GLU A 115 8.04 19.41 1.23
C GLU A 115 8.88 19.67 2.51
N ASP A 116 9.70 20.72 2.52
CA ASP A 116 10.49 21.08 3.71
C ASP A 116 9.58 21.43 4.89
N CYS A 117 8.47 22.14 4.63
CA CYS A 117 7.46 22.40 5.64
C CYS A 117 6.82 21.12 6.17
N LEU A 118 6.68 20.06 5.37
CA LEU A 118 6.17 18.76 5.85
C LEU A 118 7.15 18.09 6.80
N VAL A 119 8.46 18.22 6.58
CA VAL A 119 9.48 17.70 7.50
C VAL A 119 9.39 18.41 8.84
N VAL A 120 9.29 19.74 8.84
CA VAL A 120 9.16 20.55 10.06
C VAL A 120 7.85 20.24 10.78
N PHE A 121 6.73 20.14 10.06
CA PHE A 121 5.44 19.77 10.63
C PHE A 121 5.48 18.40 11.30
N ARG A 122 6.16 17.40 10.70
CA ARG A 122 6.31 16.07 11.31
C ARG A 122 7.19 16.06 12.56
N GLY A 123 8.09 17.04 12.71
CA GLY A 123 8.88 17.21 13.93
C GLY A 123 8.03 17.66 15.12
N GLU A 124 7.08 18.57 14.89
CA GLU A 124 6.24 19.16 15.95
C GLU A 124 4.75 19.24 15.56
N PRO A 125 4.09 18.11 15.22
CA PRO A 125 2.75 18.14 14.63
C PRO A 125 1.70 18.72 15.58
N MET A 126 1.85 18.51 16.89
CA MET A 126 0.94 19.01 17.94
C MET A 126 0.93 20.54 18.04
N HIS A 127 2.07 21.18 17.80
CA HIS A 127 2.17 22.64 17.86
C HIS A 127 1.38 23.28 16.73
N TYR A 128 1.58 22.80 15.50
CA TYR A 128 0.95 23.34 14.31
C TYR A 128 -0.52 22.90 14.15
N SER A 129 -0.87 21.66 14.53
CA SER A 129 -2.24 21.16 14.43
C SER A 129 -3.18 21.93 15.35
N LYS A 130 -2.73 22.34 16.55
CA LYS A 130 -3.52 23.17 17.46
C LYS A 130 -3.91 24.51 16.83
N SER A 131 -2.95 25.18 16.19
CA SER A 131 -3.20 26.46 15.50
C SER A 131 -4.15 26.30 14.32
N LEU A 132 -4.01 25.21 13.56
CA LEU A 132 -4.93 24.90 12.47
C LEU A 132 -6.35 24.57 12.96
N LEU A 133 -6.47 23.79 14.03
CA LEU A 133 -7.76 23.48 14.66
C LEU A 133 -8.42 24.76 15.14
N GLN A 134 -7.68 25.64 15.83
CA GLN A 134 -8.20 26.94 16.26
C GLN A 134 -8.70 27.77 15.07
N ALA A 135 -7.95 27.82 13.97
CA ALA A 135 -8.38 28.52 12.76
C ALA A 135 -9.65 27.91 12.15
N SER A 136 -9.76 26.57 12.14
CA SER A 136 -10.93 25.85 11.61
C SER A 136 -12.19 26.06 12.47
N LEU A 137 -12.04 26.21 13.78
CA LEU A 137 -13.15 26.47 14.71
C LEU A 137 -13.70 27.89 14.57
N ILE A 138 -12.84 28.85 14.23
CA ILE A 138 -13.25 30.25 13.99
C ILE A 138 -13.96 30.39 12.64
N SER A 139 -13.52 29.65 11.62
CA SER A 139 -14.09 29.72 10.27
C SER A 139 -15.36 28.89 10.09
N ASN A 140 -15.64 27.91 10.96
CA ASN A 140 -16.75 26.98 10.80
C ASN A 140 -17.55 26.84 12.10
N PRO A 141 -18.71 27.51 12.25
CA PRO A 141 -19.62 27.20 13.34
C PRO A 141 -20.24 25.83 13.06
N VAL A 142 -19.82 24.83 13.84
CA VAL A 142 -20.46 23.52 14.07
C VAL A 142 -20.24 22.47 12.99
N GLN A 143 -19.52 21.41 13.37
CA GLN A 143 -20.07 20.05 13.45
C GLN A 143 -19.22 19.24 14.44
N GLY A 144 -19.71 19.15 15.68
CA GLY A 144 -19.19 18.17 16.63
C GLY A 144 -19.39 16.75 16.10
N PRO A 145 -18.59 15.77 16.55
CA PRO A 145 -18.79 14.38 16.17
C PRO A 145 -20.23 13.95 16.52
N PRO A 146 -20.90 13.11 15.71
CA PRO A 146 -22.14 12.48 16.15
C PRO A 146 -21.82 11.75 17.45
N ALA A 147 -22.50 12.13 18.53
CA ALA A 147 -22.42 11.45 19.81
C ALA A 147 -22.64 9.96 19.55
N SER A 148 -21.60 9.17 19.73
CA SER A 148 -21.70 7.72 19.81
C SER A 148 -22.50 7.42 21.08
N GLY A 149 -23.81 7.24 20.91
CA GLY A 149 -24.69 6.68 21.92
C GLY A 149 -24.18 5.31 22.30
N VAL A 150 -23.86 5.16 23.58
CA VAL A 150 -23.64 3.85 24.21
C VAL A 150 -24.88 3.65 25.06
N ASP A 151 -25.85 2.93 24.50
CA ASP A 151 -26.91 2.26 25.26
C ASP A 151 -26.33 0.99 25.90
#